data_AF-A0A9E4LPI0-F1
#
_entry.id   AF-A0A9E4LPI0-F1
#
_cell.length_a   1.000
_cell.length_b   1.000
_cell.length_c   1.000
_cell.angle_alpha   90.00
_cell.angle_beta   90.00
_cell.angle_gamma   90.00
#
_symmetry.space_group_name_H-M   'P 1'
#
loop_
_entity.id
_entity.type
_entity.pdbx_description
1 polymer ?
#
loop_
_entity_poly.entity_id
_entity_poly.type
_entity_poly.pdbx_seq_one_letter_code
_entity_poly.pdbx_strand_id
1 'polypeptide(L)' 'MSTEEPTSGSDTADEPGYAAAMAELEQILEELEGEDPDVDVLANRVERAATLIEICRRRITNAGVQVERVVAALESDTDT' A
#
# COMPACT_ATOMS: atom_id res chain seq x y z
N MET A 1 12.01 -4.32 23.66
CA MET A 1 10.84 -3.41 23.62
C MET A 1 10.70 -2.98 22.18
N SER A 2 9.98 -3.77 21.39
CA SER A 2 9.57 -3.43 20.03
C SER A 2 8.14 -3.91 19.92
N THR A 3 7.23 -2.95 19.86
CA THR A 3 5.79 -3.14 19.76
C THR A 3 5.49 -3.55 18.33
N GLU A 4 5.25 -4.84 18.09
CA GLU A 4 4.59 -5.27 16.85
C GLU A 4 3.09 -5.07 17.05
N GLU A 5 2.62 -3.91 16.61
CA GLU A 5 1.21 -3.60 16.46
C GLU A 5 0.61 -4.52 15.37
N PRO A 6 -0.59 -5.08 15.56
CA PRO A 6 -1.20 -5.96 14.57
C PRO A 6 -1.78 -5.09 13.44
N THR A 7 -1.12 -5.03 12.28
CA THR A 7 -1.71 -4.37 11.12
C THR A 7 -2.77 -5.27 10.48
N SER A 8 -4.01 -5.07 10.92
CA SER A 8 -5.23 -5.57 10.30
C SER A 8 -5.33 -5.16 8.83
N GLY A 9 -5.62 -6.09 7.91
CA GLY A 9 -6.14 -5.75 6.57
C GLY A 9 -5.94 -6.79 5.46
N SER A 10 -6.71 -7.88 5.52
CA SER A 10 -7.02 -8.84 4.43
C SER A 10 -5.88 -9.16 3.44
N ASP A 11 -5.01 -10.09 3.82
CA ASP A 11 -3.95 -10.60 2.97
C ASP A 11 -4.47 -11.67 2.00
N THR A 12 -4.51 -11.35 0.71
CA THR A 12 -4.00 -12.31 -0.27
C THR A 12 -2.53 -12.53 0.11
N ALA A 13 -2.18 -13.73 0.58
CA ALA A 13 -0.91 -14.03 1.26
C ALA A 13 0.38 -13.69 0.48
N ASP A 14 0.27 -13.30 -0.79
CA ASP A 14 1.36 -12.91 -1.69
C ASP A 14 1.53 -11.39 -1.86
N GLU A 15 0.61 -10.54 -1.37
CA GLU A 15 0.65 -9.09 -1.62
C GLU A 15 1.00 -8.27 -0.37
N PRO A 16 2.02 -7.37 -0.44
CA PRO A 16 2.44 -6.59 0.72
C PRO A 16 1.33 -5.68 1.25
N GLY A 17 1.36 -5.49 2.57
CA GLY A 17 0.63 -4.45 3.30
C GLY A 17 0.83 -3.06 2.68
N TYR A 18 -0.11 -2.13 2.88
CA TYR A 18 0.10 -0.74 2.42
C TYR A 18 1.40 -0.14 2.96
N ALA A 19 1.66 -0.29 4.27
CA ALA A 19 2.89 0.19 4.90
C ALA A 19 4.14 -0.51 4.36
N ALA A 20 4.08 -1.82 4.11
CA ALA A 20 5.19 -2.58 3.55
C ALA A 20 5.47 -2.17 2.10
N ALA A 21 4.43 -1.97 1.29
CA ALA A 21 4.57 -1.49 -0.08
C ALA A 21 5.16 -0.08 -0.14
N MET A 22 4.79 0.80 0.79
CA MET A 22 5.38 2.13 0.91
C MET A 22 6.86 2.09 1.30
N ALA A 23 7.24 1.25 2.27
CA ALA A 23 8.63 1.08 2.66
C ALA A 23 9.49 0.53 1.50
N GLU A 24 8.95 -0.42 0.72
CA GLU A 24 9.64 -0.94 -0.46
C GLU A 24 9.78 0.13 -1.55
N LEU A 25 8.77 0.99 -1.76
CA LEU A 25 8.85 2.11 -2.70
C LEU A 25 9.93 3.14 -2.31
N GLU A 26 10.07 3.43 -1.02
CA GLU A 26 11.13 4.31 -0.50
C GLU A 26 12.52 3.72 -0.78
N GLN A 27 12.70 2.42 -0.53
CA GLN A 27 13.96 1.74 -0.83
C GLN A 27 14.29 1.75 -2.33
N ILE A 28 13.29 1.51 -3.19
CA ILE A 28 13.47 1.62 -4.64
C ILE A 28 13.93 3.05 -4.99
N LEU A 29 13.28 4.08 -4.44
CA LEU A 29 13.64 5.46 -4.72
C LEU A 29 15.09 5.77 -4.33
N GLU A 30 15.54 5.35 -3.14
CA GLU A 30 16.93 5.49 -2.70
C GLU A 30 17.92 4.82 -3.67
N GLU A 31 17.58 3.64 -4.19
CA GLU A 31 18.42 2.94 -5.17
C GLU A 31 18.47 3.67 -6.53
N LEU A 32 17.36 4.26 -6.97
CA LEU A 32 17.30 5.03 -8.22
C LEU A 32 18.11 6.33 -8.15
N GLU A 33 18.23 6.92 -6.95
CA GLU A 33 18.98 8.16 -6.70
C GLU A 33 20.49 7.92 -6.47
N GLY A 34 20.93 6.66 -6.48
CA GLY A 34 22.33 6.28 -6.33
C GLY A 34 23.24 6.77 -7.47
N GLU A 35 24.55 6.74 -7.23
CA GLU A 35 25.55 7.43 -8.07
C GLU A 35 25.91 6.68 -9.37
N ASP A 36 25.57 5.39 -9.52
CA ASP A 36 25.86 4.61 -10.74
C ASP A 36 24.94 3.36 -10.93
N PRO A 37 23.63 3.56 -11.12
CA PRO A 37 22.71 2.44 -11.30
C PRO A 37 22.71 1.91 -12.75
N ASP A 38 22.81 0.59 -12.90
CA ASP A 38 22.67 -0.09 -14.19
C ASP A 38 21.25 0.15 -14.77
N VAL A 39 21.16 0.54 -16.05
CA VAL A 39 19.89 0.87 -16.72
C VAL A 39 18.90 -0.29 -16.73
N ASP A 40 19.38 -1.54 -16.78
CA ASP A 40 18.53 -2.72 -16.74
C ASP A 40 17.99 -2.94 -15.32
N VAL A 41 18.78 -2.61 -14.29
CA VAL A 41 18.33 -2.63 -12.89
C VAL A 41 17.29 -1.55 -12.66
N LEU A 42 17.52 -0.33 -13.15
CA LEU A 42 16.55 0.77 -13.08
C LEU A 42 15.19 0.37 -13.66
N ALA A 43 15.19 -0.27 -14.84
CA ALA A 43 13.97 -0.71 -15.50
C ALA A 43 13.17 -1.71 -14.65
N ASN A 44 13.85 -2.73 -14.09
CA ASN A 44 13.22 -3.71 -13.21
C ASN A 44 12.67 -3.06 -11.91
N ARG A 45 13.41 -2.10 -11.35
CA ARG A 45 13.01 -1.37 -10.14
C ARG A 45 11.79 -0.49 -10.38
N VAL A 46 11.72 0.18 -11.52
CA VAL A 46 10.55 0.97 -11.93
C VAL A 46 9.32 0.10 -12.18
N GLU A 47 9.47 -1.07 -12.81
CA GLU A 47 8.37 -2.02 -13.01
C GLU A 47 7.82 -2.53 -11.66
N ARG A 48 8.72 -2.86 -10.73
CA ARG A 48 8.34 -3.23 -9.36
C ARG A 48 7.59 -2.09 -8.66
N ALA A 49 8.09 -0.87 -8.75
CA ALA A 49 7.43 0.30 -8.17
C ALA A 49 6.02 0.52 -8.73
N ALA A 50 5.84 0.34 -10.05
CA ALA A 50 4.52 0.44 -10.67
C ALA A 50 3.53 -0.58 -10.07
N THR A 51 3.97 -1.82 -9.87
CA THR A 51 3.15 -2.86 -9.22
C THR A 51 2.77 -2.49 -7.79
N LEU A 52 3.71 -1.99 -7.00
CA LEU A 52 3.46 -1.55 -5.62
C LEU A 52 2.46 -0.39 -5.57
N ILE A 53 2.56 0.56 -6.50
CA ILE A 53 1.61 1.68 -6.61
C ILE A 53 0.19 1.17 -6.91
N GLU A 54 0.03 0.18 -7.79
CA GLU A 54 -1.28 -0.42 -8.07
C GLU A 54 -1.88 -1.11 -6.84
N ILE A 55 -1.06 -1.82 -6.07
CA ILE A 55 -1.46 -2.43 -4.79
C ILE A 55 -1.94 -1.34 -3.83
N CYS A 56 -1.15 -0.27 -3.66
CA CYS A 56 -1.49 0.86 -2.79
C CYS A 56 -2.82 1.50 -3.19
N ARG A 57 -3.02 1.78 -4.48
CA ARG A 57 -4.26 2.37 -5.01
C ARG A 57 -5.47 1.50 -4.71
N ARG A 58 -5.40 0.21 -5.01
CA ARG A 58 -6.48 -0.74 -4.74
C ARG A 58 -6.82 -0.80 -3.25
N ARG A 59 -5.81 -0.82 -2.37
CA ARG A 59 -6.02 -0.81 -0.91
C ARG A 59 -6.71 0.48 -0.46
N ILE A 60 -6.30 1.64 -0.95
CA ILE A 60 -6.94 2.93 -0.63
C ILE A 60 -8.40 2.94 -1.10
N THR A 61 -8.68 2.50 -2.33
CA THR A 61 -10.04 2.42 -2.86
C THR A 61 -10.91 1.49 -2.01
N ASN A 62 -10.40 0.31 -1.67
CA ASN A 62 -11.12 -0.63 -0.81
C ASN A 62 -11.40 -0.04 0.57
N ALA A 63 -10.41 0.62 1.19
CA ALA A 63 -10.59 1.30 2.47
C ALA A 63 -11.68 2.38 2.38
N GLY A 64 -11.67 3.20 1.32
CA GLY A 64 -12.71 4.20 1.06
C GLY A 64 -14.12 3.60 1.01
N VAL A 65 -14.30 2.51 0.26
CA VAL A 65 -15.60 1.80 0.18
C VAL A 65 -16.05 1.29 1.55
N GLN A 66 -15.14 0.79 2.39
CA GLN A 66 -15.51 0.33 3.73
C GLN A 66 -15.91 1.48 4.64
N VAL A 67 -15.21 2.62 4.56
CA VAL A 67 -15.57 3.84 5.30
C VAL A 67 -16.95 4.32 4.87
N GLU A 68 -17.22 4.42 3.58
CA GLU A 68 -18.54 4.82 3.05
C GLU A 68 -19.67 3.92 3.57
N ARG A 69 -19.45 2.60 3.61
CA ARG A 69 -20.43 1.64 4.18
C ARG A 69 -20.69 1.88 5.65
N VAL A 70 -19.65 2.14 6.44
CA VAL A 70 -19.80 2.41 7.87
C VAL A 70 -20.57 3.72 8.08
N VAL A 71 -20.24 4.77 7.33
CA VAL A 71 -20.96 6.05 7.40
C VAL A 71 -22.43 5.87 7.06
N ALA A 72 -22.75 5.18 5.95
CA ALA A 72 -24.13 4.93 5.56
C ALA A 72 -24.92 4.12 6.61
N ALA A 73 -24.29 3.14 7.27
CA ALA A 73 -24.92 2.38 8.34
C ALA A 73 -25.24 3.26 9.57
N LEU A 74 -24.33 4.18 9.93
CA LEU A 74 -24.54 5.12 11.04
C LEU A 74 -25.65 6.13 10.74
N GLU A 75 -25.77 6.60 9.49
CA GLU A 75 -26.86 7.46 9.04
C GLU A 75 -28.22 6.73 9.11
N SER A 76 -28.28 5.48 8.63
CA SER A 76 -29.53 4.69 8.69
C SER A 76 -29.99 4.38 10.12
N ASP A 77 -29.06 4.21 11.05
CA ASP A 77 -29.37 3.98 12.47
C ASP A 77 -29.86 5.27 13.18
N THR A 78 -29.51 6.45 12.67
CA THR A 78 -29.87 7.74 13.29
C THR A 78 -31.26 8.25 12.86
N ASP A 79 -31.76 7.81 11.70
CA ASP A 79 -33.08 8.18 11.15
C ASP A 79 -34.24 7.28 11.65
N THR A 80 -33.97 6.33 12.58
CA THR A 80 -35.00 5.49 13.25
C THR A 80 -35.22 5.92 14.69
#